data_AF-W5J9X1-F1
#
_entry.id   AF-W5J9X1-F1
#
_cell.length_a   1.000
_cell.length_b   1.000
_cell.length_c   1.000
_cell.angle_alpha   90.00
_cell.angle_beta   90.00
_cell.angle_gamma   90.00
#
_symmetry.space_group_name_H-M   'P 1'
#
loop_
_entity.id
_entity.type
_entity.pdbx_description
1 polymer ?
#
loop_
_entity_poly.entity_id
_entity_poly.type
_entity_poly.pdbx_seq_one_letter_code
_entity_poly.pdbx_strand_id
1 'polypeptide(L)'
;MEDSSRDSSNQTELNSTQQDELQQEYRKYYKTSLIIALLKQTDAPVSVEHRALLGLYKHEGDIPFGLDHIRTINLDYNERQSIVKYIEAKVPEQVRPFVDKAKRFTENGLDDLGIAPFREQIEILQLDIERQQLSAKLAKLKTQKLQLIKACADIRTGPYQRNNVELKHAETRLLQAKAELVFKLTKNEILNCTPHAMKAIKEVAANVSTLLGNDN
;
A
#
# COMPACT_ATOMS: atom_id res chain seq x y z
N MET A 1 -33.33 -53.47 24.28
CA MET A 1 -32.49 -52.46 23.61
C MET A 1 -32.41 -51.24 24.53
N GLU A 2 -31.93 -51.45 25.76
CA GLU A 2 -31.68 -50.43 26.78
C GLU A 2 -30.62 -51.05 27.69
N ASP A 3 -29.38 -50.57 27.64
CA ASP A 3 -28.32 -50.80 28.66
C ASP A 3 -26.98 -50.16 28.25
N SER A 4 -26.83 -49.72 27.00
CA SER A 4 -25.57 -49.12 26.51
C SER A 4 -25.30 -47.67 26.94
N SER A 5 -26.18 -47.02 27.71
CA SER A 5 -26.04 -45.61 28.12
C SER A 5 -25.46 -45.40 29.52
N ARG A 6 -25.47 -46.45 30.37
CA ARG A 6 -24.89 -46.38 31.73
C ARG A 6 -23.36 -46.54 31.72
N ASP A 7 -22.82 -47.37 30.84
CA ASP A 7 -21.36 -47.59 30.75
C ASP A 7 -20.59 -46.41 30.16
N SER A 8 -21.17 -45.66 29.23
CA SER A 8 -20.53 -44.48 28.63
C SER A 8 -20.46 -43.28 29.59
N SER A 9 -21.43 -43.16 30.49
CA SER A 9 -21.48 -42.10 31.50
C SER A 9 -20.39 -42.31 32.56
N ASN A 10 -20.21 -43.55 33.02
CA ASN A 10 -19.18 -43.92 34.01
C ASN A 10 -17.74 -43.78 33.47
N GLN A 11 -17.50 -44.08 32.19
CA GLN A 11 -16.18 -43.89 31.57
C GLN A 11 -15.80 -42.41 31.41
N THR A 12 -16.79 -41.55 31.12
CA THR A 12 -16.56 -40.11 30.98
C THR A 12 -16.22 -39.47 32.32
N GLU A 13 -16.87 -39.90 33.41
CA GLU A 13 -16.60 -39.46 34.78
C GLU A 13 -15.25 -39.99 35.33
N LEU A 14 -14.88 -41.24 35.01
CA LEU A 14 -13.55 -41.77 35.37
C LEU A 14 -12.43 -41.01 34.66
N ASN A 15 -12.61 -40.69 33.37
CA ASN A 15 -11.63 -39.94 32.58
C ASN A 15 -11.47 -38.50 33.07
N SER A 16 -12.56 -37.83 33.48
CA SER A 16 -12.46 -36.49 34.07
C SER A 16 -11.76 -36.52 35.42
N THR A 17 -12.05 -37.51 36.27
CA THR A 17 -11.43 -37.65 37.59
C THR A 17 -9.92 -37.90 37.49
N GLN A 18 -9.49 -38.79 36.58
CA GLN A 18 -8.07 -39.03 36.31
C GLN A 18 -7.36 -37.79 35.75
N GLN A 19 -8.03 -37.02 34.89
CA GLN A 19 -7.49 -35.80 34.33
C GLN A 19 -7.33 -34.69 35.39
N ASP A 20 -8.25 -34.61 36.35
CA ASP A 20 -8.18 -33.69 37.47
C ASP A 20 -7.04 -34.06 38.45
N GLU A 21 -6.89 -35.34 38.77
CA GLU A 21 -5.75 -35.84 39.58
C GLU A 21 -4.41 -35.53 38.92
N LEU A 22 -4.30 -35.78 37.62
CA LEU A 22 -3.12 -35.48 36.83
C LEU A 22 -2.81 -33.97 36.84
N GLN A 23 -3.82 -33.12 36.64
CA GLN A 23 -3.65 -31.67 36.74
C GLN A 23 -3.20 -31.23 38.13
N GLN A 24 -3.72 -31.86 39.18
CA GLN A 24 -3.36 -31.55 40.55
C GLN A 24 -1.89 -31.93 40.83
N GLU A 25 -1.43 -33.08 40.35
CA GLU A 25 -0.02 -33.48 40.43
C GLU A 25 0.89 -32.52 39.63
N TYR A 26 0.49 -32.12 38.43
CA TYR A 26 1.21 -31.09 37.68
C TYR A 26 1.33 -29.77 38.46
N ARG A 27 0.24 -29.32 39.08
CA ARG A 27 0.26 -28.09 39.89
C ARG A 27 1.20 -28.24 41.09
N LYS A 28 1.18 -29.38 41.79
CA LYS A 28 2.10 -29.66 42.91
C LYS A 28 3.56 -29.67 42.43
N TYR A 29 3.82 -30.30 41.29
CA TYR A 29 5.14 -30.35 40.69
C TYR A 29 5.68 -28.95 40.36
N TYR A 30 4.93 -28.16 39.60
CA TYR A 30 5.36 -26.81 39.21
C TYR A 30 5.50 -25.87 40.41
N LYS A 31 4.59 -25.97 41.39
CA LYS A 31 4.69 -25.21 42.64
C LYS A 31 5.98 -25.52 43.40
N THR A 32 6.29 -26.81 43.55
CA THR A 32 7.49 -27.26 44.26
C THR A 32 8.76 -26.87 43.51
N SER A 33 8.75 -27.02 42.18
CA SER A 33 9.84 -26.58 41.30
C SER A 33 10.15 -25.09 41.46
N LEU A 34 9.11 -24.24 41.41
CA LEU A 34 9.27 -22.80 41.59
C LEU A 34 9.86 -22.45 42.95
N ILE A 35 9.33 -23.06 44.02
CA ILE A 35 9.83 -22.84 45.38
C ILE A 35 11.32 -23.24 45.47
N ILE A 36 11.70 -24.39 44.92
CA ILE A 36 13.10 -24.84 44.93
C ILE A 36 13.99 -23.89 44.14
N ALA A 37 13.54 -23.42 42.96
CA ALA A 37 14.28 -22.45 42.16
C ALA A 37 14.53 -21.13 42.90
N LEU A 38 13.54 -20.65 43.66
CA LEU A 38 13.67 -19.47 44.52
C LEU A 38 14.65 -19.69 45.68
N LEU A 39 14.60 -20.86 46.31
CA LEU A 39 15.47 -21.17 47.45
C LEU A 39 16.91 -21.49 47.05
N LYS A 40 17.17 -21.79 45.76
CA LYS A 40 18.52 -21.89 45.19
C LYS A 40 19.21 -20.53 45.01
N GLN A 41 18.46 -19.42 45.06
CA GLN A 41 19.04 -18.08 44.90
C GLN A 41 19.95 -17.74 46.10
N THR A 42 20.96 -16.91 45.85
CA THR A 42 22.01 -16.59 46.83
C THR A 42 21.48 -15.81 48.04
N ASP A 43 20.39 -15.07 47.84
CA ASP A 43 19.69 -14.22 48.82
C ASP A 43 18.62 -14.96 49.63
N ALA A 44 18.34 -16.24 49.34
CA ALA A 44 17.37 -17.02 50.08
C ALA A 44 17.84 -17.30 51.52
N PRO A 45 16.95 -17.22 52.54
CA PRO A 45 17.28 -17.44 53.96
C PRO A 45 17.39 -18.93 54.28
N VAL A 46 18.34 -19.60 53.65
CA VAL A 46 18.57 -21.04 53.72
C VAL A 46 20.04 -21.27 54.04
N SER A 47 20.34 -22.23 54.92
CA SER A 47 21.72 -22.60 55.25
C SER A 47 22.48 -23.08 54.01
N VAL A 48 23.81 -22.97 54.02
CA VAL A 48 24.67 -23.39 52.91
C VAL A 48 24.52 -24.90 52.63
N GLU A 49 24.35 -25.71 53.67
CA GLU A 49 24.11 -27.15 53.57
C GLU A 49 22.77 -27.46 52.90
N HIS A 50 21.68 -26.81 53.35
CA HIS A 50 20.36 -26.97 52.73
C HIS A 50 20.36 -26.49 51.28
N ARG A 51 21.10 -25.42 50.96
CA ARG A 51 21.25 -24.93 49.57
C ARG A 51 22.02 -25.91 48.70
N ALA A 52 23.07 -26.56 49.23
CA ALA A 52 23.79 -27.61 48.52
C ALA A 52 22.90 -28.83 48.24
N LEU A 53 22.05 -29.23 49.21
CA LEU A 53 21.06 -30.30 49.02
C LEU A 53 20.02 -29.95 47.96
N LEU A 54 19.53 -28.70 47.94
CA LEU A 54 18.65 -28.21 46.87
C LEU A 54 19.38 -28.19 45.52
N GLY A 55 20.68 -27.92 45.47
CA GLY A 55 21.50 -27.98 44.25
C GLY A 55 21.56 -29.36 43.61
N LEU A 56 21.46 -30.43 44.41
CA LEU A 56 21.38 -31.81 43.94
C LEU A 56 20.01 -32.15 43.32
N TYR A 57 18.99 -31.34 43.58
CA TYR A 57 17.71 -31.44 42.91
C TYR A 57 17.86 -30.95 41.47
N LYS A 58 18.06 -31.90 40.54
CA LYS A 58 18.12 -31.66 39.10
C LYS A 58 16.78 -32.02 38.45
N HIS A 59 16.34 -31.17 37.54
CA HIS A 59 15.13 -31.36 36.72
C HIS A 59 15.40 -32.12 35.41
N GLU A 60 16.58 -32.72 35.25
CA GLU A 60 16.95 -33.42 34.02
C GLU A 60 16.41 -34.85 34.04
N GLY A 61 15.14 -35.00 33.69
CA GLY A 61 14.48 -36.28 33.48
C GLY A 61 13.02 -36.11 33.09
N ASP A 62 12.48 -37.09 32.35
CA ASP A 62 11.04 -37.18 32.08
C ASP A 62 10.29 -37.17 33.42
N ILE A 63 9.38 -36.21 33.52
CA ILE A 63 8.50 -35.84 34.62
C ILE A 63 8.32 -37.00 35.64
N PRO A 64 9.00 -36.97 36.81
CA PRO A 64 8.82 -38.01 37.80
C PRO A 64 7.49 -37.71 38.51
N PHE A 65 6.43 -38.38 38.07
CA PHE A 65 5.22 -38.49 38.88
C PHE A 65 5.61 -39.19 40.19
N GLY A 66 5.37 -38.51 41.31
CA GLY A 66 5.78 -38.96 42.65
C GLY A 66 6.81 -38.02 43.30
N LEU A 67 6.43 -37.45 44.44
CA LEU A 67 7.30 -36.64 45.31
C LEU A 67 8.40 -37.47 46.01
N ASP A 68 8.52 -38.75 45.67
CA ASP A 68 9.34 -39.77 46.35
C ASP A 68 10.85 -39.47 46.33
N HIS A 69 11.28 -38.53 45.48
CA HIS A 69 12.67 -38.12 45.33
C HIS A 69 13.03 -36.92 46.22
N ILE A 70 12.05 -36.28 46.87
CA ILE A 70 12.27 -35.16 47.77
C ILE A 70 12.56 -35.72 49.15
N ARG A 71 13.84 -35.81 49.50
CA ARG A 71 14.27 -36.12 50.87
C ARG A 71 13.63 -35.11 51.82
N THR A 72 12.97 -35.61 52.87
CA THR A 72 12.37 -34.78 53.91
C THR A 72 13.47 -33.98 54.61
N ILE A 73 13.51 -32.66 54.39
CA ILE A 73 14.42 -31.76 55.09
C ILE A 73 13.70 -31.29 56.36
N ASN A 74 14.32 -31.55 57.52
CA ASN A 74 13.83 -31.05 58.80
C ASN A 74 14.25 -29.60 58.94
N LEU A 75 13.30 -28.69 58.76
CA LEU A 75 13.48 -27.25 58.95
C LEU A 75 13.01 -26.85 60.35
N ASP A 76 13.80 -26.02 61.04
CA ASP A 76 13.35 -25.40 62.29
C ASP A 76 12.19 -24.42 62.05
N TYR A 77 11.40 -24.14 63.08
CA TYR A 77 10.27 -23.22 63.03
C TYR A 77 10.68 -21.83 62.52
N ASN A 78 11.82 -21.31 62.98
CA ASN A 78 12.32 -20.00 62.58
C ASN A 78 12.80 -19.97 61.13
N GLU A 79 13.45 -21.04 60.68
CA GLU A 79 13.87 -21.20 59.28
C GLU A 79 12.66 -21.27 58.37
N ARG A 80 11.65 -22.07 58.75
CA ARG A 80 10.39 -22.18 58.01
C ARG A 80 9.71 -20.82 57.87
N GLN A 81 9.62 -20.04 58.94
CA GLN A 81 8.96 -18.73 58.90
C GLN A 81 9.72 -17.72 58.03
N SER A 82 11.06 -17.77 58.08
CA SER A 82 11.91 -16.90 57.26
C SER A 82 11.81 -17.24 55.78
N ILE A 83 11.79 -18.54 55.45
CA ILE A 83 11.59 -19.05 54.09
C ILE A 83 10.21 -18.64 53.55
N VAL A 84 9.15 -18.79 54.34
CA VAL A 84 7.79 -18.41 53.93
C VAL A 84 7.73 -16.92 53.60
N LYS A 85 8.23 -16.05 54.49
CA LYS A 85 8.27 -14.59 54.25
C LYS A 85 9.06 -14.24 52.99
N TYR A 86 10.18 -14.92 52.75
CA TYR A 86 11.00 -14.70 51.57
C TYR A 86 10.26 -15.08 50.28
N ILE A 87 9.63 -16.26 50.24
CA ILE A 87 8.85 -16.71 49.09
C ILE A 87 7.68 -15.77 48.81
N GLU A 88 6.95 -15.37 49.86
CA GLU A 88 5.82 -14.43 49.75
C GLU A 88 6.23 -13.08 49.16
N ALA A 89 7.45 -12.60 49.44
CA ALA A 89 7.97 -11.36 48.85
C ALA A 89 8.51 -11.56 47.43
N LYS A 90 9.21 -12.67 47.16
CA LYS A 90 9.89 -12.92 45.88
C LYS A 90 8.97 -13.39 44.76
N VAL A 91 7.90 -14.14 45.08
CA VAL A 91 6.95 -14.61 44.06
C VAL A 91 6.29 -13.42 43.33
N PRO A 92 5.72 -12.41 44.03
CA PRO A 92 5.20 -11.21 43.38
C PRO A 92 6.26 -10.46 42.58
N GLU A 93 7.49 -10.35 43.09
CA GLU A 93 8.59 -9.65 42.40
C GLU A 93 8.91 -10.30 41.03
N GLN A 94 9.01 -11.63 40.99
CA GLN A 94 9.29 -12.36 39.75
C GLN A 94 8.09 -12.43 38.78
N VAL A 95 6.87 -12.42 39.30
CA VAL A 95 5.65 -12.49 38.49
C VAL A 95 5.25 -11.11 37.93
N ARG A 96 5.67 -10.01 38.58
CA ARG A 96 5.42 -8.63 38.16
C ARG A 96 5.75 -8.31 36.70
N PRO A 97 6.93 -8.65 36.14
CA PRO A 97 7.22 -8.38 34.73
C PRO A 97 6.29 -9.11 33.77
N PHE A 98 5.80 -10.30 34.12
CA PHE A 98 4.83 -11.03 33.32
C PHE A 98 3.45 -10.42 33.41
N VAL A 99 3.05 -9.97 34.60
CA VAL A 99 1.78 -9.22 34.81
C VAL A 99 1.82 -7.89 34.07
N ASP A 100 2.92 -7.15 34.13
CA ASP A 100 3.06 -5.86 33.43
C ASP A 100 3.09 -6.08 31.92
N LYS A 101 3.72 -7.15 31.44
CA LYS A 101 3.67 -7.57 30.03
C LYS A 101 2.24 -7.95 29.63
N ALA A 102 1.52 -8.73 30.43
CA ALA A 102 0.12 -9.08 30.18
C ALA A 102 -0.79 -7.85 30.18
N LYS A 103 -0.56 -6.89 31.10
CA LYS A 103 -1.28 -5.62 31.16
C LYS A 103 -1.15 -4.82 29.88
N ARG A 104 0.05 -4.74 29.30
CA ARG A 104 0.28 -4.08 28.00
C ARG A 104 -0.57 -4.69 26.87
N PHE A 105 -0.81 -6.00 26.90
CA PHE A 105 -1.66 -6.67 25.92
C PHE A 105 -3.16 -6.50 26.19
N THR A 106 -3.56 -6.32 27.45
CA THR A 106 -4.96 -6.02 27.80
C THR A 106 -5.32 -4.54 27.62
N GLU A 107 -4.37 -3.62 27.77
CA GLU A 107 -4.61 -2.17 27.63
C GLU A 107 -4.56 -1.70 26.16
N ASN A 108 -3.80 -2.36 25.28
CA ASN A 108 -3.66 -1.99 23.87
C ASN A 108 -4.44 -2.89 22.89
N GLY A 109 -5.30 -3.78 23.40
CA GLY A 109 -6.05 -4.73 22.57
C GLY A 109 -5.22 -5.94 22.14
N LEU A 110 -5.91 -7.07 22.00
CA LEU A 110 -5.34 -8.36 21.58
C LEU A 110 -4.97 -8.39 20.08
N ASP A 111 -5.11 -7.28 19.37
CA ASP A 111 -4.91 -7.20 17.92
C ASP A 111 -3.47 -7.58 17.53
N ASP A 112 -2.49 -7.21 18.36
CA ASP A 112 -1.07 -7.50 18.11
C ASP A 112 -0.71 -8.99 18.26
N LEU A 113 -1.49 -9.77 19.01
CA LEU A 113 -1.26 -11.22 19.19
C LEU A 113 -1.72 -12.05 17.99
N GLY A 114 -2.62 -11.49 17.15
CA GLY A 114 -3.07 -12.10 15.90
C GLY A 114 -2.21 -11.75 14.68
N ILE A 115 -1.24 -10.84 14.83
CA ILE A 115 -0.37 -10.42 13.73
C ILE A 115 0.68 -11.50 13.51
N ALA A 116 0.50 -12.28 12.44
CA ALA A 116 1.52 -13.22 11.98
C ALA A 116 2.86 -12.49 11.84
N PRO A 117 3.99 -13.09 12.25
CA PRO A 117 5.31 -12.44 12.28
C PRO A 117 5.80 -11.93 10.91
N PHE A 118 5.08 -12.25 9.82
CA PHE A 118 5.38 -11.87 8.45
C PHE A 118 4.29 -11.01 7.79
N ARG A 119 3.23 -10.59 8.51
CA ARG A 119 2.12 -9.83 7.94
C ARG A 119 2.58 -8.53 7.28
N GLU A 120 3.42 -7.77 7.98
CA GLU A 120 3.98 -6.52 7.46
C GLU A 120 4.84 -6.75 6.22
N GLN A 121 5.60 -7.85 6.17
CA GLN A 121 6.45 -8.17 5.02
C GLN A 121 5.60 -8.56 3.79
N ILE A 122 4.50 -9.28 4.00
CA ILE A 122 3.53 -9.59 2.95
C ILE A 122 2.86 -8.32 2.44
N GLU A 123 2.48 -7.41 3.34
CA GLU A 123 1.88 -6.12 2.98
C GLU A 123 2.86 -5.25 2.18
N ILE A 124 4.13 -5.18 2.59
CA ILE A 124 5.18 -4.48 1.85
C ILE A 124 5.33 -5.05 0.43
N LEU A 125 5.35 -6.39 0.29
CA LEU A 125 5.44 -7.04 -1.01
C LEU A 125 4.23 -6.72 -1.90
N GLN A 126 3.02 -6.71 -1.33
CA GLN A 126 1.80 -6.35 -2.07
C GLN A 126 1.83 -4.90 -2.53
N LEU A 127 2.23 -3.97 -1.65
CA LEU A 127 2.36 -2.56 -1.97
C LEU A 127 3.42 -2.31 -3.05
N ASP A 128 4.54 -3.04 -3.04
CA ASP A 128 5.56 -2.91 -4.08
C ASP A 128 5.09 -3.43 -5.44
N ILE A 129 4.32 -4.51 -5.47
CA ILE A 129 3.67 -5.00 -6.70
C ILE A 129 2.71 -3.93 -7.25
N GLU A 130 1.85 -3.37 -6.40
CA GLU A 130 0.90 -2.32 -6.80
C GLU A 130 1.63 -1.08 -7.32
N ARG A 131 2.69 -0.64 -6.63
CA ARG A 131 3.54 0.47 -7.06
C ARG A 131 4.14 0.24 -8.44
N GLN A 132 4.65 -0.97 -8.72
CA GLN A 132 5.20 -1.30 -10.04
C GLN A 132 4.12 -1.25 -11.13
N GLN A 133 2.93 -1.82 -10.86
CA GLN A 133 1.81 -1.80 -11.80
C GLN A 133 1.34 -0.36 -12.11
N LEU A 134 1.18 0.47 -11.08
CA LEU A 134 0.79 1.86 -11.24
C LEU A 134 1.83 2.67 -12.00
N SER A 135 3.13 2.44 -11.72
CA SER A 135 4.22 3.10 -12.43
C SER A 135 4.23 2.75 -13.91
N ALA A 136 4.05 1.46 -14.25
CA ALA A 136 3.96 1.01 -15.64
C ALA A 136 2.75 1.63 -16.36
N LYS A 137 1.58 1.68 -15.70
CA LYS A 137 0.38 2.32 -16.24
C LYS A 137 0.60 3.81 -16.50
N LEU A 138 1.25 4.51 -15.58
CA LEU A 138 1.58 5.92 -15.70
C LEU A 138 2.56 6.18 -16.85
N ALA A 139 3.58 5.33 -17.02
CA ALA A 139 4.50 5.41 -18.15
C ALA A 139 3.75 5.26 -19.50
N LYS A 140 2.87 4.27 -19.60
CA LYS A 140 2.03 4.06 -20.80
C LYS A 140 1.17 5.28 -21.12
N LEU A 141 0.50 5.84 -20.12
CA LEU A 141 -0.34 7.05 -20.29
C LEU A 141 0.48 8.27 -20.71
N LYS A 142 1.68 8.46 -20.16
CA LYS A 142 2.59 9.54 -20.58
C LYS A 142 2.99 9.40 -22.05
N THR A 143 3.32 8.18 -22.48
CA THR A 143 3.65 7.91 -23.89
C THR A 143 2.47 8.21 -24.81
N GLN A 144 1.25 7.78 -24.45
CA GLN A 144 0.04 8.08 -25.22
C GLN A 144 -0.24 9.59 -25.27
N LYS A 145 -0.07 10.31 -24.16
CA LYS A 145 -0.19 11.78 -24.12
C LYS A 145 0.78 12.45 -25.08
N LEU A 146 2.05 12.03 -25.11
CA LEU A 146 3.06 12.57 -26.02
C LEU A 146 2.70 12.31 -27.49
N GLN A 147 2.22 11.10 -27.80
CA GLN A 147 1.76 10.77 -29.16
C GLN A 147 0.59 11.65 -29.60
N LEU A 148 -0.40 11.89 -28.72
CA LEU A 148 -1.52 12.77 -29.01
C LEU A 148 -1.08 14.23 -29.20
N ILE A 149 -0.20 14.73 -28.34
CA ILE A 149 0.36 16.08 -28.48
C ILE A 149 1.08 16.24 -29.82
N LYS A 150 1.87 15.23 -30.21
CA LYS A 150 2.55 15.22 -31.51
C LYS A 150 1.54 15.25 -32.66
N ALA A 151 0.51 14.40 -32.63
CA ALA A 151 -0.53 14.39 -33.66
C ALA A 151 -1.26 15.75 -33.76
N CYS A 152 -1.59 16.37 -32.63
CA CYS A 152 -2.17 17.72 -32.62
C CYS A 152 -1.21 18.77 -33.21
N ALA A 153 0.07 18.68 -32.91
CA ALA A 153 1.08 19.57 -33.47
C ALA A 153 1.17 19.39 -35.00
N ASP A 154 1.20 18.15 -35.49
CA ASP A 154 1.27 17.82 -36.92
C ASP A 154 0.03 18.32 -37.70
N ILE A 155 -1.16 18.23 -37.09
CA ILE A 155 -2.40 18.78 -37.68
C ILE A 155 -2.34 20.32 -37.74
N ARG A 156 -1.81 20.95 -36.69
CA ARG A 156 -1.68 22.42 -36.62
C ARG A 156 -0.61 22.96 -37.57
N THR A 157 0.48 22.22 -37.80
CA THR A 157 1.55 22.67 -38.68
C THR A 157 1.31 22.29 -40.14
N GLY A 158 0.77 21.11 -40.45
CA GLY A 158 0.59 20.67 -41.84
C GLY A 158 -0.67 21.24 -42.51
N PRO A 159 -1.84 20.61 -42.32
CA PRO A 159 -3.08 21.02 -42.97
C PRO A 159 -3.48 22.48 -42.75
N TYR A 160 -3.34 22.98 -41.52
CA TYR A 160 -3.76 24.35 -41.22
C TYR A 160 -2.91 25.41 -41.95
N GLN A 161 -1.59 25.24 -42.02
CA GLN A 161 -0.72 26.17 -42.75
C GLN A 161 -1.00 26.12 -44.25
N ARG A 162 -1.15 24.91 -44.81
CA ARG A 162 -1.51 24.74 -46.23
C ARG A 162 -2.84 25.41 -46.56
N ASN A 163 -3.89 25.14 -45.77
CA ASN A 163 -5.22 25.73 -45.98
C ASN A 163 -5.17 27.25 -45.87
N ASN A 164 -4.39 27.81 -44.94
CA ASN A 164 -4.24 29.25 -44.79
C ASN A 164 -3.55 29.88 -46.02
N VAL A 165 -2.51 29.24 -46.56
CA VAL A 165 -1.85 29.70 -47.79
C VAL A 165 -2.80 29.63 -48.99
N GLU A 166 -3.52 28.51 -49.16
CA GLU A 166 -4.49 28.34 -50.25
C GLU A 166 -5.61 29.38 -50.16
N LEU A 167 -6.11 29.67 -48.95
CA LEU A 167 -7.11 30.70 -48.69
C LEU A 167 -6.58 32.09 -49.06
N LYS A 168 -5.38 32.47 -48.58
CA LYS A 168 -4.76 33.78 -48.90
C LYS A 168 -4.48 33.94 -50.38
N HIS A 169 -4.08 32.87 -51.06
CA HIS A 169 -3.90 32.88 -52.50
C HIS A 169 -5.23 33.07 -53.24
N ALA A 170 -6.30 32.39 -52.82
CA ALA A 170 -7.64 32.57 -53.38
C ALA A 170 -8.19 33.99 -53.15
N GLU A 171 -8.04 34.55 -51.94
CA GLU A 171 -8.39 35.93 -51.61
C GLU A 171 -7.66 36.94 -52.50
N THR A 172 -6.35 36.75 -52.70
CA THR A 172 -5.53 37.63 -53.54
C THR A 172 -5.97 37.57 -55.01
N ARG A 173 -6.22 36.36 -55.55
CA ARG A 173 -6.73 36.21 -56.92
C ARG A 173 -8.11 36.84 -57.10
N LEU A 174 -8.98 36.71 -56.10
CA LEU A 174 -10.29 37.37 -56.13
C LEU A 174 -10.14 38.90 -56.12
N LEU A 175 -9.26 39.44 -55.29
CA LEU A 175 -9.00 40.87 -55.22
C LEU A 175 -8.44 41.40 -56.55
N GLN A 176 -7.50 40.65 -57.16
CA GLN A 176 -6.96 40.97 -58.48
C GLN A 176 -8.07 40.97 -59.54
N ALA A 177 -8.91 39.92 -59.59
CA ALA A 177 -10.01 39.84 -60.55
C ALA A 177 -11.02 40.99 -60.38
N LYS A 178 -11.32 41.37 -59.12
CA LYS A 178 -12.16 42.54 -58.83
C LYS A 178 -11.51 43.84 -59.31
N ALA A 179 -10.22 44.03 -59.06
CA ALA A 179 -9.48 45.21 -59.51
C ALA A 179 -9.44 45.29 -61.05
N GLU A 180 -9.20 44.17 -61.73
CA GLU A 180 -9.25 44.09 -63.20
C GLU A 180 -10.65 44.41 -63.74
N LEU A 181 -11.72 43.93 -63.09
CA LEU A 181 -13.09 44.23 -63.49
C LEU A 181 -13.41 45.72 -63.32
N VAL A 182 -13.08 46.31 -62.16
CA VAL A 182 -13.27 47.75 -61.92
C VAL A 182 -12.48 48.56 -62.95
N PHE A 183 -11.22 48.20 -63.20
CA PHE A 183 -10.41 48.88 -64.21
C PHE A 183 -11.05 48.81 -65.61
N LYS A 184 -11.55 47.63 -66.01
CA LYS A 184 -12.26 47.46 -67.29
C LYS A 184 -13.54 48.28 -67.36
N LEU A 185 -14.32 48.32 -66.28
CA LEU A 185 -15.56 49.10 -66.19
C LEU A 185 -15.27 50.60 -66.26
N THR A 186 -14.34 51.11 -65.44
CA THR A 186 -13.94 52.52 -65.48
C THR A 186 -13.37 52.92 -66.83
N LYS A 187 -12.55 52.05 -67.46
CA LYS A 187 -12.07 52.30 -68.83
C LYS A 187 -13.24 52.40 -69.82
N ASN A 188 -14.20 51.49 -69.73
CA ASN A 188 -15.39 51.48 -70.58
C ASN A 188 -16.23 52.75 -70.36
N GLU A 189 -16.48 53.12 -69.10
CA GLU A 189 -17.17 54.34 -68.73
C GLU A 189 -16.45 55.58 -69.29
N ILE A 190 -15.13 55.74 -69.08
CA ILE A 190 -14.38 56.88 -69.63
C ILE A 190 -14.54 56.98 -71.16
N LEU A 191 -14.48 55.85 -71.87
CA LEU A 191 -14.67 55.83 -73.33
C LEU A 191 -16.10 56.17 -73.76
N ASN A 192 -17.09 55.88 -72.91
CA ASN A 192 -18.52 56.00 -73.21
C ASN A 192 -19.23 57.17 -72.51
N CYS A 193 -18.53 57.90 -71.62
CA CYS A 193 -19.12 58.90 -70.72
C CYS A 193 -19.62 60.16 -71.43
N THR A 194 -19.07 60.51 -72.61
CA THR A 194 -19.61 61.64 -73.38
C THR A 194 -19.73 61.32 -74.87
N PRO A 195 -20.84 61.71 -75.52
CA PRO A 195 -20.99 61.61 -76.97
C PRO A 195 -19.84 62.31 -77.73
N HIS A 196 -19.26 63.36 -77.12
CA HIS A 196 -18.12 64.09 -77.65
C HIS A 196 -16.82 63.28 -77.59
N ALA A 197 -16.53 62.57 -76.49
CA ALA A 197 -15.37 61.69 -76.40
C ALA A 197 -15.44 60.55 -77.42
N MET A 198 -16.60 59.92 -77.58
CA MET A 198 -16.79 58.86 -78.59
C MET A 198 -16.65 59.39 -80.02
N LYS A 199 -17.15 60.60 -80.31
CA LYS A 199 -16.95 61.26 -81.61
C LYS A 199 -15.47 61.57 -81.86
N ALA A 200 -14.77 62.16 -80.89
CA ALA A 200 -13.35 62.47 -80.99
C ALA A 200 -12.50 61.19 -81.19
N ILE A 201 -12.82 60.10 -80.48
CA ILE A 201 -12.15 58.80 -80.68
C ILE A 201 -12.39 58.25 -82.08
N LYS A 202 -13.64 58.29 -82.57
CA LYS A 202 -13.98 57.83 -83.93
C LYS A 202 -13.30 58.68 -85.01
N GLU A 203 -13.23 59.99 -84.80
CA GLU A 203 -12.57 60.93 -85.72
C GLU A 203 -11.05 60.71 -85.76
N VAL A 204 -10.40 60.55 -84.61
CA VAL A 204 -8.99 60.18 -84.54
C VAL A 204 -8.74 58.82 -85.18
N ALA A 205 -9.59 57.82 -84.91
CA ALA A 205 -9.46 56.49 -85.52
C ALA A 205 -9.61 56.53 -87.05
N ALA A 206 -10.59 57.30 -87.56
CA ALA A 206 -10.76 57.51 -88.99
C ALA A 206 -9.52 58.16 -89.62
N ASN A 207 -9.05 59.27 -89.05
CA ASN A 207 -7.86 59.98 -89.54
C ASN A 207 -6.60 59.11 -89.52
N VAL A 208 -6.42 58.28 -88.48
CA VAL A 208 -5.30 57.32 -88.39
C VAL A 208 -5.42 56.25 -89.47
N SER A 209 -6.61 55.70 -89.73
CA SER A 209 -6.81 54.73 -90.82
C SER A 209 -6.53 55.34 -92.19
N THR A 210 -6.92 56.60 -92.42
CA THR A 210 -6.59 57.32 -93.66
C THR A 210 -5.08 57.58 -93.80
N LEU A 211 -4.41 57.92 -92.70
CA LEU A 211 -2.96 58.14 -92.66
C LEU A 211 -2.15 56.84 -92.82
N LEU A 212 -2.67 55.71 -92.34
CA LEU A 212 -2.05 54.38 -92.48
C LEU A 212 -2.42 53.69 -93.80
N GLY A 213 -3.27 54.29 -94.64
CA GLY A 213 -3.62 53.79 -95.97
C GLY A 213 -4.47 52.51 -95.95
N ASN A 214 -5.19 52.23 -94.87
CA ASN A 214 -5.98 51.00 -94.72
C ASN A 214 -7.39 51.06 -95.37
N ASP A 215 -7.68 52.09 -96.15
CA ASP A 215 -8.87 52.15 -96.99
C ASP A 215 -8.52 51.75 -98.44
N ASN A 216 -8.34 50.45 -98.64
CA ASN A 216 -8.55 49.72 -99.90
C ASN A 216 -9.21 48.37 -99.57
#